data_AF-A0A495IXD8-F1
#
_entry.id   AF-A0A495IXD8-F1
#
_cell.length_a   1.000
_cell.length_b   1.000
_cell.length_c   1.000
_cell.angle_alpha   90.00
_cell.angle_beta   90.00
_cell.angle_gamma   90.00
#
_symmetry.space_group_name_H-M   'P 1'
#
loop_
_entity.id
_entity.type
_entity.pdbx_description
1 polymer ?
#
loop_
_entity_poly.entity_id
_entity_poly.type
_entity_poly.pdbx_seq_one_letter_code
_entity_poly.pdbx_strand_id
1 'polypeptide(L)'
;MTISFISLVESINKAYRLIKPRREDLDFFKVNFSKLLERIDEKESEENVKGHLADFLKSTYYDPNHLIATKGRADLVIHLEKDAKSHVGVLLEVKKPSNKHDMVTKDNLNAKAMHELILYFLRERVNHKNISLTHLVITNIYEWFVFDASLFERVFAKNTQLQKAYREWEAGQKVSVKTELFYNEIARPFLHDLQEEMTFTHVDIREYLKYLQGNKEKDDNKLIPLYKFFSPVNLLKLPFINDSNSLDTGFFKELLHIIGLEEVKDGSRKIIQRLPVTKRQPASLIENTINMLEVDEVLRKVPAKFLNPNSA
;
A
#
# COMPACT_ATOMS: atom_id res chain seq x y z
N MET A 1 -12.12 -23.44 -2.00
CA MET A 1 -11.40 -22.18 -1.71
C MET A 1 -11.36 -22.04 -0.20
N THR A 2 -10.21 -21.66 0.35
CA THR A 2 -10.09 -21.33 1.78
C THR A 2 -10.07 -19.81 1.93
N ILE A 3 -10.79 -19.27 2.91
CA ILE A 3 -10.83 -17.83 3.17
C ILE A 3 -10.07 -17.52 4.46
N SER A 4 -9.20 -16.51 4.41
CA SER A 4 -8.55 -15.94 5.59
C SER A 4 -8.67 -14.42 5.61
N PHE A 5 -8.70 -13.85 6.81
CA PHE A 5 -8.85 -12.41 7.01
C PHE A 5 -7.69 -11.84 7.80
N ILE A 6 -7.25 -10.66 7.39
CA ILE A 6 -6.23 -9.86 8.07
C ILE A 6 -6.96 -8.68 8.74
N SER A 7 -6.59 -8.36 9.98
CA SER A 7 -7.17 -7.18 10.65
C SER A 7 -6.69 -5.89 9.98
N LEU A 8 -7.46 -4.80 10.13
CA LEU A 8 -7.06 -3.48 9.63
C LEU A 8 -5.63 -3.10 10.08
N VAL A 9 -5.32 -3.36 11.35
CA VAL A 9 -4.04 -3.00 11.97
C VAL A 9 -2.86 -3.81 11.42
N GLU A 10 -3.10 -5.05 11.00
CA GLU A 10 -2.10 -5.92 10.35
C GLU A 10 -1.94 -5.63 8.87
N SER A 11 -3.00 -5.15 8.20
CA SER A 11 -2.97 -4.78 6.78
C SER A 11 -2.06 -3.58 6.48
N ILE A 12 -1.79 -2.75 7.49
CA ILE A 12 -0.98 -1.54 7.37
C ILE A 12 0.47 -1.86 7.71
N ASN A 13 1.40 -1.39 6.87
CA ASN A 13 2.84 -1.53 7.13
C ASN A 13 3.20 -1.10 8.56
N LYS A 14 3.93 -1.96 9.28
CA LYS A 14 4.25 -1.76 10.71
C LYS A 14 5.01 -0.46 10.98
N ALA A 15 5.99 -0.10 10.14
CA ALA A 15 6.74 1.14 10.31
C ALA A 15 5.87 2.37 10.03
N TYR A 16 5.04 2.32 8.98
CA TYR A 16 4.08 3.39 8.72
C TYR A 16 3.07 3.53 9.86
N ARG A 17 2.58 2.43 10.43
CA ARG A 17 1.65 2.42 11.57
C ARG A 17 2.18 3.17 12.79
N LEU A 18 3.48 3.16 13.03
CA LEU A 18 4.10 3.85 14.17
C LEU A 18 4.28 5.37 13.97
N ILE A 19 4.22 5.86 12.73
CA ILE A 19 4.33 7.30 12.44
C ILE A 19 3.04 8.01 12.87
N LYS A 20 3.10 8.93 13.83
CA LYS A 20 1.91 9.69 14.20
C LYS A 20 1.53 10.65 13.05
N PRO A 21 0.27 10.65 12.58
CA PRO A 21 -0.17 11.64 11.60
C PRO A 21 -0.15 13.04 12.23
N ARG A 22 -0.05 14.08 11.39
CA ARG A 22 -0.21 15.45 11.86
C ARG A 22 -1.63 15.64 12.36
N ARG A 23 -1.79 16.47 13.40
CA ARG A 23 -3.10 16.72 14.00
C ARG A 23 -4.10 17.27 12.97
N GLU A 24 -3.65 18.23 12.16
CA GLU A 24 -4.42 18.86 11.10
C GLU A 24 -4.93 17.84 10.06
N ASP A 25 -4.09 16.90 9.64
CA ASP A 25 -4.48 15.87 8.66
C ASP A 25 -5.55 14.93 9.23
N LEU A 26 -5.40 14.55 10.51
CA LEU A 26 -6.37 13.68 11.17
C LEU A 26 -7.70 14.41 11.41
N ASP A 27 -7.66 15.68 11.81
CA ASP A 27 -8.86 16.51 11.98
C ASP A 27 -9.58 16.72 10.64
N PHE A 28 -8.83 16.95 9.56
CA PHE A 28 -9.38 17.05 8.20
C PHE A 28 -10.01 15.75 7.71
N PHE A 29 -9.36 14.60 7.95
CA PHE A 29 -9.94 13.29 7.69
C PHE A 29 -11.26 13.09 8.43
N LYS A 30 -11.33 13.43 9.72
CA LYS A 30 -12.57 13.29 10.50
C LYS A 30 -13.71 14.13 9.91
N VAL A 31 -13.43 15.36 9.48
CA VAL A 31 -14.42 16.22 8.82
C VAL A 31 -14.95 15.57 7.54
N ASN A 32 -14.07 15.11 6.66
CA ASN A 32 -14.51 14.50 5.39
C ASN A 32 -15.16 13.13 5.60
N PHE A 33 -14.71 12.36 6.58
CA PHE A 33 -15.30 11.08 6.91
C PHE A 33 -16.71 11.24 7.51
N SER A 34 -16.93 12.21 8.40
CA SER A 34 -18.28 12.57 8.87
C SER A 34 -19.18 12.99 7.71
N LYS A 35 -18.69 13.83 6.78
CA LYS A 35 -19.45 14.23 5.58
C LYS A 35 -19.81 13.05 4.68
N LEU A 36 -18.90 12.09 4.50
CA LEU A 36 -19.19 10.86 3.75
C LEU A 36 -20.37 10.14 4.39
N LEU A 37 -20.30 9.92 5.71
CA LEU A 37 -21.31 9.18 6.46
C LEU A 37 -22.69 9.84 6.43
N GLU A 38 -22.75 11.17 6.54
CA GLU A 38 -24.00 11.94 6.43
C GLU A 38 -24.66 11.83 5.04
N ARG A 39 -23.88 11.55 3.99
CA ARG A 39 -24.36 11.46 2.60
C ARG A 39 -24.82 10.06 2.20
N ILE A 40 -24.57 9.04 3.03
CA ILE A 40 -24.98 7.67 2.70
C ILE A 40 -26.50 7.55 2.82
N ASP A 41 -27.16 7.30 1.70
CA ASP A 41 -28.56 6.90 1.64
C ASP A 41 -28.69 5.54 0.95
N GLU A 42 -29.21 4.53 1.66
CA GLU A 42 -29.35 3.17 1.14
C GLU A 42 -30.43 3.02 0.05
N LYS A 43 -31.30 4.02 -0.08
CA LYS A 43 -32.34 4.10 -1.12
C LYS A 43 -31.80 4.61 -2.45
N GLU A 44 -30.65 5.27 -2.41
CA GLU A 44 -30.04 5.88 -3.58
C GLU A 44 -29.38 4.86 -4.51
N SER A 45 -29.04 5.33 -5.71
CA SER A 45 -28.40 4.51 -6.74
C SER A 45 -26.95 4.15 -6.39
N GLU A 46 -26.45 3.06 -6.99
CA GLU A 46 -25.02 2.67 -6.89
C GLU A 46 -24.09 3.76 -7.44
N GLU A 47 -24.54 4.53 -8.45
CA GLU A 47 -23.79 5.66 -9.01
C GLU A 47 -23.62 6.80 -7.99
N ASN A 48 -24.65 7.06 -7.18
CA ASN A 48 -24.56 8.05 -6.10
C ASN A 48 -23.52 7.63 -5.05
N VAL A 49 -23.47 6.33 -4.71
CA VAL A 49 -22.47 5.77 -3.79
C VAL A 49 -21.06 5.94 -4.36
N LYS A 50 -20.85 5.69 -5.66
CA LYS A 50 -19.57 5.93 -6.36
C LYS A 50 -19.16 7.39 -6.27
N GLY A 51 -20.10 8.31 -6.51
CA GLY A 51 -19.88 9.76 -6.39
C GLY A 51 -19.38 10.18 -5.01
N HIS A 52 -20.11 9.81 -3.95
CA HIS A 52 -19.72 10.14 -2.57
C HIS A 52 -18.38 9.54 -2.18
N LEU A 53 -18.12 8.30 -2.59
CA LEU A 53 -16.86 7.65 -2.30
C LEU A 53 -15.68 8.32 -3.02
N ALA A 54 -15.84 8.64 -4.30
CA ALA A 54 -14.83 9.33 -5.08
C ALA A 54 -14.53 10.72 -4.48
N ASP A 55 -15.56 11.47 -4.11
CA ASP A 55 -15.41 12.78 -3.46
C ASP A 55 -14.66 12.68 -2.14
N PHE A 56 -14.99 11.71 -1.29
CA PHE A 56 -14.31 11.50 -0.02
C PHE A 56 -12.82 11.20 -0.22
N LEU A 57 -12.48 10.26 -1.11
CA LEU A 57 -11.09 9.89 -1.36
C LEU A 57 -10.31 11.09 -1.96
N LYS A 58 -10.86 11.75 -2.98
CA LYS A 58 -10.24 12.93 -3.62
C LYS A 58 -9.95 14.02 -2.59
N SER A 59 -11.00 14.46 -1.89
CA SER A 59 -10.94 15.58 -0.95
C SER A 59 -10.06 15.31 0.25
N THR A 60 -9.82 14.05 0.62
CA THR A 60 -9.07 13.71 1.83
C THR A 60 -7.61 13.35 1.57
N TYR A 61 -7.29 12.72 0.43
CA TYR A 61 -5.98 12.08 0.25
C TYR A 61 -5.35 12.24 -1.13
N TYR A 62 -6.15 12.20 -2.20
CA TYR A 62 -5.63 11.93 -3.54
C TYR A 62 -5.47 13.18 -4.39
N ASP A 63 -6.35 14.18 -4.27
CA ASP A 63 -6.20 15.43 -5.00
C ASP A 63 -5.06 16.31 -4.41
N PRO A 64 -4.22 16.97 -5.24
CA PRO A 64 -4.17 16.95 -6.71
C PRO A 64 -3.16 15.95 -7.29
N ASN A 65 -2.61 15.05 -6.48
CA ASN A 65 -1.44 14.23 -6.84
C ASN A 65 -1.81 12.94 -7.59
N HIS A 66 -3.02 12.43 -7.38
CA HIS A 66 -3.51 11.17 -7.91
C HIS A 66 -4.93 11.32 -8.45
N LEU A 67 -5.16 10.81 -9.65
CA LEU A 67 -6.48 10.84 -10.26
C LEU A 67 -7.35 9.69 -9.72
N ILE A 68 -8.58 10.03 -9.31
CA ILE A 68 -9.66 9.08 -9.08
C ILE A 68 -10.72 9.27 -10.16
N ALA A 69 -10.97 8.23 -10.93
CA ALA A 69 -11.88 8.28 -12.07
C ALA A 69 -12.57 6.92 -12.30
N THR A 70 -13.59 6.92 -13.15
CA THR A 70 -14.06 5.69 -13.79
C THR A 70 -13.09 5.32 -14.92
N LYS A 71 -12.92 4.02 -15.23
CA LYS A 71 -12.06 3.58 -16.35
C LYS A 71 -12.71 2.46 -17.12
N GLY A 72 -13.19 2.76 -18.33
CA GLY A 72 -13.93 1.80 -19.15
C GLY A 72 -15.21 1.36 -18.45
N ARG A 73 -15.28 0.08 -18.04
CA ARG A 73 -16.39 -0.46 -17.24
C ARG A 73 -16.07 -0.62 -15.75
N ALA A 74 -14.84 -0.30 -15.32
CA ALA A 74 -14.52 -0.31 -13.90
C ALA A 74 -15.16 0.89 -13.20
N ASP A 75 -15.79 0.64 -12.06
CA ASP A 75 -16.54 1.63 -11.30
C ASP A 75 -15.65 2.79 -10.86
N LEU A 76 -14.60 2.50 -10.10
CA LEU A 76 -13.63 3.50 -9.69
C LEU A 76 -12.21 2.91 -9.77
N VAL A 77 -11.27 3.76 -10.15
CA VAL A 77 -9.84 3.44 -10.13
C VAL A 77 -9.06 4.58 -9.48
N ILE A 78 -7.94 4.23 -8.83
CA ILE A 78 -6.96 5.20 -8.34
C ILE A 78 -5.71 5.07 -9.22
N HIS A 79 -5.36 6.15 -9.91
CA HIS A 79 -4.16 6.25 -10.71
C HIS A 79 -2.93 6.58 -9.86
N LEU A 80 -1.77 6.07 -10.27
CA LEU A 80 -0.50 6.37 -9.60
C LEU A 80 -0.08 7.84 -9.70
N GLU A 81 -0.61 8.57 -10.67
CA GLU A 81 -0.38 10.01 -10.84
C GLU A 81 -1.70 10.73 -11.17
N LYS A 82 -1.63 12.03 -11.41
CA LYS A 82 -2.79 12.91 -11.69
C LYS A 82 -3.37 12.79 -13.10
N ASP A 83 -2.79 11.99 -13.99
CA ASP A 83 -3.23 11.83 -15.38
C ASP A 83 -3.87 10.45 -15.61
N ALA A 84 -4.96 10.41 -16.38
CA ALA A 84 -5.63 9.18 -16.79
C ALA A 84 -4.74 8.25 -17.64
N LYS A 85 -3.64 8.77 -18.19
CA LYS A 85 -2.62 7.96 -18.88
C LYS A 85 -1.70 7.19 -17.95
N SER A 86 -1.55 7.60 -16.69
CA SER A 86 -0.69 6.87 -15.75
C SER A 86 -1.31 5.51 -15.42
N HIS A 87 -0.49 4.55 -15.02
CA HIS A 87 -0.99 3.24 -14.60
C HIS A 87 -1.99 3.36 -13.45
N VAL A 88 -2.95 2.43 -13.44
CA VAL A 88 -3.87 2.25 -12.32
C VAL A 88 -3.14 1.51 -11.22
N GLY A 89 -3.19 2.05 -10.00
CA GLY A 89 -2.68 1.40 -8.79
C GLY A 89 -3.76 0.59 -8.06
N VAL A 90 -5.00 1.10 -8.00
CA VAL A 90 -6.10 0.42 -7.29
C VAL A 90 -7.33 0.30 -8.17
N LEU A 91 -7.92 -0.88 -8.18
CA LEU A 91 -9.24 -1.14 -8.78
C LEU A 91 -10.29 -1.22 -7.67
N LEU A 92 -11.42 -0.54 -7.83
CA LEU A 92 -12.54 -0.57 -6.90
C LEU A 92 -13.82 -0.99 -7.65
N GLU A 93 -14.49 -2.01 -7.12
CA GLU A 93 -15.85 -2.41 -7.48
C GLU A 93 -16.79 -1.96 -6.35
N VAL A 94 -17.80 -1.15 -6.69
CA VAL A 94 -18.66 -0.49 -5.71
C VAL A 94 -20.09 -0.98 -5.85
N LYS A 95 -20.63 -1.55 -4.79
CA LYS A 95 -22.05 -1.92 -4.70
C LYS A 95 -22.82 -0.93 -3.85
N LYS A 96 -24.12 -0.83 -4.09
CA LYS A 96 -25.00 -0.12 -3.16
C LYS A 96 -25.18 -0.93 -1.86
N PRO A 97 -25.29 -0.29 -0.68
CA PRO A 97 -25.46 -0.99 0.60
C PRO A 97 -26.58 -2.04 0.62
N SER A 98 -27.70 -1.74 -0.04
CA SER A 98 -28.88 -2.60 -0.08
C SER A 98 -28.73 -3.82 -1.01
N ASN A 99 -27.70 -3.88 -1.87
CA ASN A 99 -27.48 -5.00 -2.80
C ASN A 99 -26.72 -6.16 -2.14
N LYS A 100 -27.43 -6.96 -1.35
CA LYS A 100 -26.86 -8.13 -0.67
C LYS A 100 -26.57 -9.31 -1.60
N HIS A 101 -27.23 -9.38 -2.76
CA HIS A 101 -27.12 -10.53 -3.68
C HIS A 101 -25.80 -10.50 -4.46
N ASP A 102 -25.40 -9.32 -4.95
CA ASP A 102 -24.20 -9.20 -5.77
C ASP A 102 -22.92 -9.01 -4.93
N MET A 103 -23.06 -8.71 -3.65
CA MET A 103 -21.98 -8.39 -2.72
C MET A 103 -21.31 -9.66 -2.16
N VAL A 104 -19.99 -9.60 -1.95
CA VAL A 104 -19.25 -10.62 -1.23
C VAL A 104 -19.53 -10.57 0.27
N THR A 105 -19.33 -11.68 0.97
CA THR A 105 -19.32 -11.74 2.44
C THR A 105 -18.00 -12.29 2.94
N LYS A 106 -17.77 -12.22 4.26
CA LYS A 106 -16.57 -12.80 4.88
C LYS A 106 -16.41 -14.31 4.62
N ASP A 107 -17.52 -15.00 4.38
CA ASP A 107 -17.56 -16.45 4.20
C ASP A 107 -17.81 -16.87 2.74
N ASN A 108 -18.16 -15.93 1.86
CA ASN A 108 -18.43 -16.20 0.44
C ASN A 108 -17.92 -15.08 -0.47
N LEU A 109 -16.84 -15.36 -1.20
CA LEU A 109 -16.31 -14.48 -2.23
C LEU A 109 -16.86 -14.77 -3.64
N ASN A 110 -17.61 -15.86 -3.84
CA ASN A 110 -18.15 -16.23 -5.16
C ASN A 110 -19.46 -15.48 -5.44
N ALA A 111 -19.36 -14.15 -5.53
CA ALA A 111 -20.45 -13.23 -5.82
C ALA A 111 -20.11 -12.36 -7.04
N LYS A 112 -21.13 -11.70 -7.59
CA LYS A 112 -21.00 -10.92 -8.83
C LYS A 112 -19.93 -9.83 -8.73
N ALA A 113 -19.84 -9.12 -7.60
CA ALA A 113 -18.81 -8.11 -7.38
C ALA A 113 -17.38 -8.67 -7.52
N MET A 114 -17.14 -9.91 -7.08
CA MET A 114 -15.84 -10.56 -7.28
C MET A 114 -15.63 -10.94 -8.75
N HIS A 115 -16.67 -11.38 -9.46
CA HIS A 115 -16.58 -11.68 -10.89
C HIS A 115 -16.24 -10.43 -11.71
N GLU A 116 -16.84 -9.29 -11.38
CA GLU A 116 -16.56 -7.97 -11.95
C GLU A 116 -15.12 -7.53 -11.64
N LEU A 117 -14.69 -7.65 -10.39
CA LEU A 117 -13.33 -7.28 -9.99
C LEU A 117 -12.26 -8.14 -10.67
N ILE A 118 -12.47 -9.47 -10.79
CA ILE A 118 -11.59 -10.38 -11.54
C ILE A 118 -11.53 -9.96 -13.02
N LEU A 119 -12.66 -9.61 -13.63
CA LEU A 119 -12.68 -9.16 -15.01
C LEU A 119 -11.86 -7.89 -15.22
N TYR A 120 -11.98 -6.91 -14.31
CA TYR A 120 -11.20 -5.67 -14.41
C TYR A 120 -9.72 -5.91 -14.19
N PHE A 121 -9.36 -6.77 -13.24
CA PHE A 121 -7.99 -7.21 -13.03
C PHE A 121 -7.39 -7.82 -14.30
N LEU A 122 -8.09 -8.79 -14.93
CA LEU A 122 -7.59 -9.45 -16.13
C LEU A 122 -7.44 -8.47 -17.30
N ARG A 123 -8.34 -7.48 -17.46
CA ARG A 123 -8.18 -6.43 -18.48
C ARG A 123 -6.93 -5.58 -18.25
N GLU A 124 -6.72 -5.09 -17.03
CA GLU A 124 -5.50 -4.32 -16.69
C GLU A 124 -4.24 -5.17 -16.91
N ARG A 125 -4.26 -6.40 -16.40
CA ARG A 125 -3.07 -7.24 -16.37
C ARG A 125 -2.72 -7.88 -17.72
N VAL A 126 -3.71 -8.36 -18.47
CA VAL A 126 -3.53 -9.10 -19.73
C VAL A 126 -3.50 -8.16 -20.92
N ASN A 127 -4.45 -7.21 -21.00
CA ASN A 127 -4.58 -6.35 -22.18
C ASN A 127 -3.66 -5.14 -22.08
N HIS A 128 -3.69 -4.46 -20.93
CA HIS A 128 -2.91 -3.25 -20.70
C HIS A 128 -1.51 -3.54 -20.16
N LYS A 129 -1.19 -4.81 -19.86
CA LYS A 129 0.11 -5.25 -19.30
C LYS A 129 0.49 -4.46 -18.03
N ASN A 130 -0.51 -3.99 -17.27
CA ASN A 130 -0.30 -3.22 -16.07
C ASN A 130 0.20 -4.16 -14.95
N ILE A 131 1.45 -3.92 -14.52
CA ILE A 131 2.10 -4.64 -13.41
C ILE A 131 2.20 -3.77 -12.14
N SER A 132 1.54 -2.62 -12.13
CA SER A 132 1.65 -1.60 -11.08
C SER A 132 0.44 -1.57 -10.14
N LEU A 133 -0.52 -2.49 -10.31
CA LEU A 133 -1.60 -2.68 -9.36
C LEU A 133 -1.04 -3.06 -7.99
N THR A 134 -1.51 -2.39 -6.94
CA THR A 134 -1.13 -2.61 -5.55
C THR A 134 -2.24 -3.28 -4.77
N HIS A 135 -3.49 -2.88 -4.99
CA HIS A 135 -4.67 -3.44 -4.32
C HIS A 135 -5.88 -3.53 -5.25
N LEU A 136 -6.80 -4.42 -4.89
CA LEU A 136 -8.13 -4.50 -5.46
C LEU A 136 -9.16 -4.48 -4.35
N VAL A 137 -10.26 -3.78 -4.58
CA VAL A 137 -11.25 -3.47 -3.53
C VAL A 137 -12.64 -3.81 -4.01
N ILE A 138 -13.41 -4.48 -3.15
CA ILE A 138 -14.87 -4.52 -3.24
C ILE A 138 -15.43 -3.76 -2.05
N THR A 139 -16.36 -2.83 -2.27
CA THR A 139 -17.00 -2.12 -1.17
C THR A 139 -18.47 -1.85 -1.43
N ASN A 140 -19.27 -1.83 -0.37
CA ASN A 140 -20.63 -1.31 -0.41
C ASN A 140 -20.75 0.06 0.27
N ILE A 141 -19.65 0.83 0.32
CA ILE A 141 -19.38 2.02 1.15
C ILE A 141 -19.08 1.72 2.63
N TYR A 142 -19.84 0.81 3.25
CA TYR A 142 -19.69 0.49 4.67
C TYR A 142 -18.59 -0.55 4.91
N GLU A 143 -18.70 -1.66 4.20
CA GLU A 143 -17.79 -2.78 4.27
C GLU A 143 -16.78 -2.71 3.13
N TRP A 144 -15.53 -2.97 3.46
CA TRP A 144 -14.40 -2.92 2.54
C TRP A 144 -13.69 -4.27 2.56
N PHE A 145 -13.58 -4.88 1.38
CA PHE A 145 -12.85 -6.12 1.15
C PHE A 145 -11.65 -5.76 0.28
N VAL A 146 -10.46 -5.71 0.88
CA VAL A 146 -9.23 -5.26 0.21
C VAL A 146 -8.26 -6.41 0.05
N PHE A 147 -7.90 -6.67 -1.20
CA PHE A 147 -7.01 -7.74 -1.62
C PHE A 147 -5.68 -7.13 -2.08
N ASP A 148 -4.56 -7.71 -1.65
CA ASP A 148 -3.25 -7.37 -2.22
C ASP A 148 -3.20 -7.85 -3.69
N ALA A 149 -2.72 -7.00 -4.59
CA ALA A 149 -2.61 -7.38 -6.00
C ALA A 149 -1.72 -8.61 -6.22
N SER A 150 -0.76 -8.89 -5.32
CA SER A 150 0.05 -10.11 -5.40
C SER A 150 -0.77 -11.40 -5.28
N LEU A 151 -1.87 -11.35 -4.50
CA LEU A 151 -2.81 -12.47 -4.42
C LEU A 151 -3.49 -12.69 -5.76
N PHE A 152 -3.98 -11.62 -6.39
CA PHE A 152 -4.64 -11.69 -7.70
C PHE A 152 -3.68 -12.16 -8.80
N GLU A 153 -2.42 -11.72 -8.75
CA GLU A 153 -1.38 -12.21 -9.66
C GLU A 153 -1.16 -13.72 -9.49
N ARG A 154 -1.04 -14.20 -8.24
CA ARG A 154 -0.84 -15.63 -7.95
C ARG A 154 -2.03 -16.47 -8.38
N VAL A 155 -3.25 -16.07 -8.02
CA VAL A 155 -4.46 -16.89 -8.15
C VAL A 155 -5.04 -16.81 -9.56
N PHE A 156 -5.15 -15.60 -10.13
CA PHE A 156 -5.86 -15.40 -11.39
C PHE A 156 -4.90 -15.22 -12.56
N ALA A 157 -3.88 -14.36 -12.44
CA ALA A 157 -2.97 -14.12 -13.56
C ALA A 157 -2.10 -15.35 -13.86
N LYS A 158 -1.57 -16.07 -12.87
CA LYS A 158 -0.74 -17.25 -13.14
C LYS A 158 -1.53 -18.49 -13.55
N ASN A 159 -2.85 -18.48 -13.45
CA ASN A 159 -3.68 -19.60 -13.88
C ASN A 159 -3.84 -19.61 -15.41
N THR A 160 -3.17 -20.55 -16.08
CA THR A 160 -3.14 -20.64 -17.54
C THR A 160 -4.50 -20.97 -18.15
N GLN A 161 -5.31 -21.79 -17.47
CA GLN A 161 -6.64 -22.17 -17.92
C GLN A 161 -7.60 -20.97 -17.89
N LEU A 162 -7.60 -20.22 -16.78
CA LEU A 162 -8.38 -19.00 -16.65
C LEU A 162 -7.96 -17.95 -17.69
N GLN A 163 -6.65 -17.71 -17.84
CA GLN A 163 -6.13 -16.79 -18.86
C GLN A 163 -6.59 -17.17 -20.27
N LYS A 164 -6.51 -18.46 -20.61
CA LYS A 164 -6.94 -18.97 -21.91
C LYS A 164 -8.44 -18.73 -22.11
N ALA A 165 -9.27 -19.12 -21.14
CA ALA A 165 -10.72 -18.93 -21.19
C ALA A 165 -11.10 -17.45 -21.34
N TYR A 166 -10.44 -16.56 -20.60
CA TYR A 166 -10.61 -15.11 -20.69
C TYR A 166 -10.29 -14.59 -22.11
N ARG A 167 -9.13 -14.95 -22.66
CA ARG A 167 -8.71 -14.49 -24.01
C ARG A 167 -9.63 -15.01 -25.10
N GLU A 168 -10.06 -16.26 -25.03
CA GLU A 168 -11.02 -16.83 -25.99
C GLU A 168 -12.37 -16.12 -25.92
N TRP A 169 -12.88 -15.84 -24.72
CA TRP A 169 -14.12 -15.07 -24.55
C TRP A 169 -13.99 -13.64 -25.07
N GLU A 170 -12.91 -12.95 -24.71
CA GLU A 170 -12.68 -11.56 -25.14
C GLU A 170 -12.52 -11.45 -26.66
N ALA A 171 -11.85 -12.43 -27.29
CA ALA A 171 -11.69 -12.49 -28.74
C ALA A 171 -12.95 -12.93 -29.50
N GLY A 172 -14.09 -13.15 -28.82
CA GLY A 172 -15.34 -13.59 -29.45
C GLY A 172 -15.35 -15.04 -29.93
N GLN A 173 -14.48 -15.89 -29.38
CA GLN A 173 -14.39 -17.31 -29.72
C GLN A 173 -15.31 -18.20 -28.86
N LYS A 174 -16.15 -17.58 -28.02
CA LYS A 174 -17.21 -18.24 -27.24
C LYS A 174 -18.57 -17.84 -27.79
N VAL A 175 -19.62 -18.54 -27.34
CA VAL A 175 -21.01 -18.33 -27.82
C VAL A 175 -21.55 -16.91 -27.57
N SER A 176 -20.89 -16.09 -26.76
CA SER A 176 -21.22 -14.69 -26.52
C SER A 176 -20.03 -13.91 -25.96
N VAL A 177 -19.89 -12.64 -26.36
CA VAL A 177 -18.93 -11.66 -25.79
C VAL A 177 -19.52 -10.86 -24.63
N LYS A 178 -20.76 -11.15 -24.22
CA LYS A 178 -21.40 -10.47 -23.08
C LYS A 178 -20.68 -10.85 -21.79
N THR A 179 -20.58 -9.88 -20.88
CA THR A 179 -19.97 -10.06 -19.55
C THR A 179 -20.70 -11.09 -18.70
N GLU A 180 -22.00 -11.28 -18.90
CA GLU A 180 -22.77 -12.36 -18.25
C GLU A 180 -22.19 -13.75 -18.51
N LEU A 181 -21.69 -14.00 -19.73
CA LEU A 181 -21.03 -15.29 -20.04
C LEU A 181 -19.74 -15.43 -19.24
N PHE A 182 -18.92 -14.37 -19.18
CA PHE A 182 -17.70 -14.38 -18.37
C PHE A 182 -18.03 -14.64 -16.88
N TYR A 183 -19.05 -13.99 -16.33
CA TYR A 183 -19.42 -14.16 -14.92
C TYR A 183 -19.93 -15.58 -14.64
N ASN A 184 -20.87 -16.07 -15.44
CA ASN A 184 -21.58 -17.32 -15.15
C ASN A 184 -20.80 -18.56 -15.57
N GLU A 185 -20.06 -18.52 -16.68
CA GLU A 185 -19.43 -19.69 -17.29
C GLU A 185 -17.91 -19.74 -17.09
N ILE A 186 -17.28 -18.66 -16.63
CA ILE A 186 -15.83 -18.60 -16.43
C ILE A 186 -15.48 -18.29 -14.97
N ALA A 187 -15.86 -17.12 -14.46
CA ALA A 187 -15.46 -16.67 -13.13
C ALA A 187 -16.14 -17.48 -12.01
N ARG A 188 -17.46 -17.69 -12.09
CA ARG A 188 -18.20 -18.44 -11.06
C ARG A 188 -17.74 -19.89 -10.92
N PRO A 189 -17.59 -20.70 -12.00
CA PRO A 189 -17.07 -22.06 -11.89
C PRO A 189 -15.62 -22.08 -11.41
N PHE A 190 -14.79 -21.16 -11.90
CA PHE A 190 -13.40 -21.05 -11.45
C PHE A 190 -13.30 -20.85 -9.93
N LEU A 191 -14.08 -19.92 -9.36
CA LEU A 191 -14.10 -19.67 -7.92
C LEU A 191 -14.71 -20.83 -7.12
N HIS A 192 -15.66 -21.57 -7.70
CA HIS A 192 -16.25 -22.74 -7.05
C HIS A 192 -15.20 -23.85 -6.86
N ASP A 193 -14.41 -24.11 -7.91
CA ASP A 193 -13.40 -25.17 -7.91
C ASP A 193 -12.04 -24.73 -7.35
N LEU A 194 -11.88 -23.45 -6.99
CA LEU A 194 -10.61 -22.89 -6.56
C LEU A 194 -10.09 -23.59 -5.29
N GLN A 195 -8.90 -24.18 -5.33
CA GLN A 195 -8.25 -24.85 -4.19
C GLN A 195 -7.16 -24.01 -3.52
N GLU A 196 -7.14 -22.70 -3.78
CA GLU A 196 -6.20 -21.74 -3.20
C GLU A 196 -6.80 -21.01 -1.99
N GLU A 197 -5.93 -20.43 -1.18
CA GLU A 197 -6.29 -19.50 -0.12
C GLU A 197 -6.50 -18.08 -0.67
N MET A 198 -7.64 -17.48 -0.31
CA MET A 198 -7.98 -16.09 -0.58
C MET A 198 -7.92 -15.29 0.71
N THR A 199 -6.86 -14.50 0.85
CA THR A 199 -6.62 -13.64 2.00
C THR A 199 -7.00 -12.19 1.70
N PHE A 200 -7.74 -11.54 2.59
CA PHE A 200 -8.10 -10.12 2.43
C PHE A 200 -8.20 -9.38 3.76
N THR A 201 -8.17 -8.06 3.68
CA THR A 201 -8.53 -7.19 4.80
C THR A 201 -10.02 -6.89 4.72
N HIS A 202 -10.74 -7.12 5.82
CA HIS A 202 -12.13 -6.69 5.98
C HIS A 202 -12.20 -5.53 6.96
N VAL A 203 -12.86 -4.45 6.56
CA VAL A 203 -13.10 -3.29 7.42
C VAL A 203 -14.55 -2.87 7.29
N ASP A 204 -15.27 -2.80 8.41
CA ASP A 204 -16.56 -2.14 8.48
C ASP A 204 -16.38 -0.75 9.10
N ILE A 205 -16.56 0.30 8.30
CA ILE A 205 -16.35 1.69 8.76
C ILE A 205 -17.35 2.09 9.83
N ARG A 206 -18.49 1.40 9.95
CA ARG A 206 -19.51 1.69 10.97
C ARG A 206 -19.00 1.46 12.38
N GLU A 207 -18.02 0.56 12.54
CA GLU A 207 -17.36 0.31 13.83
C GLU A 207 -16.62 1.54 14.37
N TYR A 208 -16.31 2.51 13.50
CA TYR A 208 -15.54 3.71 13.83
C TYR A 208 -16.41 4.93 14.13
N LEU A 209 -17.72 4.86 13.92
CA LEU A 209 -18.66 5.97 14.12
C LEU A 209 -18.60 6.56 15.53
N LYS A 210 -18.53 5.68 16.53
CA LYS A 210 -18.44 6.06 17.96
C LYS A 210 -17.20 6.90 18.28
N TYR A 211 -16.12 6.78 17.49
CA TYR A 211 -14.88 7.52 17.71
C TYR A 211 -14.90 8.90 17.06
N LEU A 212 -15.85 9.18 16.15
CA LEU A 212 -16.02 10.52 15.58
C LEU A 212 -16.74 11.49 16.54
N GLN A 213 -17.56 10.96 17.44
CA GLN A 213 -18.41 11.74 18.34
C GLN A 213 -17.81 11.92 19.75
N GLY A 214 -16.62 11.36 20.00
CA GLY A 214 -15.99 11.29 21.32
C GLY A 214 -14.97 12.40 21.65
N ASN A 215 -14.35 12.30 22.83
CA ASN A 215 -13.55 13.37 23.45
C ASN A 215 -12.03 13.21 23.19
N LYS A 216 -11.34 14.36 23.09
CA LYS A 216 -10.32 14.75 22.10
C LYS A 216 -8.93 14.07 22.00
N GLU A 217 -8.66 12.87 22.53
CA GLU A 217 -7.37 12.19 22.22
C GLU A 217 -7.40 10.65 22.19
N LYS A 218 -8.14 9.99 23.10
CA LYS A 218 -8.17 8.52 23.12
C LYS A 218 -8.87 7.94 21.89
N ASP A 219 -9.88 8.64 21.39
CA ASP A 219 -10.65 8.24 20.21
C ASP A 219 -9.86 8.46 18.91
N ASP A 220 -8.97 9.46 18.87
CA ASP A 220 -8.07 9.68 17.73
C ASP A 220 -7.14 8.50 17.51
N ASN A 221 -6.59 7.90 18.58
CA ASN A 221 -5.77 6.69 18.47
C ASN A 221 -6.51 5.50 17.86
N LYS A 222 -7.84 5.44 18.00
CA LYS A 222 -8.68 4.40 17.40
C LYS A 222 -9.02 4.70 15.95
N LEU A 223 -9.02 5.96 15.54
CA LEU A 223 -9.24 6.38 14.15
C LEU A 223 -7.97 6.35 13.28
N ILE A 224 -6.78 6.45 13.88
CA ILE A 224 -5.51 6.45 13.15
C ILE A 224 -5.35 5.25 12.18
N PRO A 225 -5.68 4.00 12.55
CA PRO A 225 -5.64 2.89 11.60
C PRO A 225 -6.54 3.10 10.39
N LEU A 226 -7.77 3.60 10.58
CA LEU A 226 -8.71 3.87 9.49
C LEU A 226 -8.25 5.04 8.61
N TYR A 227 -7.70 6.09 9.22
CA TYR A 227 -7.05 7.18 8.51
C TYR A 227 -5.94 6.63 7.58
N LYS A 228 -5.03 5.82 8.13
CA LYS A 228 -3.92 5.25 7.34
C LYS A 228 -4.39 4.27 6.28
N PHE A 229 -5.45 3.52 6.54
CA PHE A 229 -5.99 2.54 5.62
C PHE A 229 -6.34 3.14 4.26
N PHE A 230 -6.99 4.31 4.23
CA PHE A 230 -7.37 4.99 2.99
C PHE A 230 -6.24 5.79 2.34
N SER A 231 -5.12 5.98 3.03
CA SER A 231 -4.02 6.84 2.56
C SER A 231 -3.32 6.28 1.31
N PRO A 232 -2.68 7.15 0.50
CA PRO A 232 -1.89 6.72 -0.65
C PRO A 232 -0.70 5.85 -0.25
N VAL A 233 -0.10 6.09 0.92
CA VAL A 233 0.99 5.25 1.48
C VAL A 233 0.53 3.80 1.63
N ASN A 234 -0.71 3.58 2.07
CA ASN A 234 -1.25 2.24 2.22
C ASN A 234 -1.78 1.68 0.90
N LEU A 235 -2.76 2.34 0.27
CA LEU A 235 -3.44 1.79 -0.90
C LEU A 235 -2.57 1.78 -2.17
N LEU A 236 -1.68 2.75 -2.37
CA LEU A 236 -0.75 2.80 -3.50
C LEU A 236 0.67 2.31 -3.15
N LYS A 237 0.87 1.80 -1.92
CA LYS A 237 2.18 1.34 -1.42
C LYS A 237 3.30 2.37 -1.64
N LEU A 238 2.98 3.67 -1.52
CA LEU A 238 3.99 4.72 -1.71
C LEU A 238 5.05 4.68 -0.60
N PRO A 239 6.30 5.06 -0.92
CA PRO A 239 7.33 5.20 0.10
C PRO A 239 6.96 6.30 1.11
N PHE A 240 7.48 6.19 2.32
CA PHE A 240 7.29 7.14 3.42
C PHE A 240 8.61 7.35 4.16
N ILE A 241 8.72 8.41 4.97
CA ILE A 241 9.98 8.88 5.60
C ILE A 241 10.72 7.79 6.41
N ASN A 242 9.99 6.82 6.99
CA ASN A 242 10.56 5.68 7.72
C ASN A 242 10.49 4.37 6.92
N ASP A 243 10.42 4.42 5.59
CA ASP A 243 10.69 3.25 4.78
C ASP A 243 12.16 2.87 5.05
N SER A 244 12.41 1.64 5.47
CA SER A 244 13.75 1.11 5.76
C SER A 244 14.73 1.25 4.59
N ASN A 245 14.23 1.61 3.41
CA ASN A 245 15.00 1.88 2.20
C ASN A 245 15.41 3.35 2.03
N SER A 246 14.98 4.29 2.89
CA SER A 246 15.40 5.69 2.85
C SER A 246 16.42 6.01 3.95
N LEU A 247 17.60 6.51 3.53
CA LEU A 247 18.64 6.97 4.44
C LEU A 247 18.22 8.29 5.11
N ASP A 248 18.07 8.30 6.44
CA ASP A 248 18.01 9.55 7.19
C ASP A 248 19.38 10.23 7.14
N THR A 249 19.50 11.22 6.25
CA THR A 249 20.78 11.93 6.04
C THR A 249 21.24 12.73 7.26
N GLY A 250 20.33 13.14 8.14
CA GLY A 250 20.67 13.84 9.39
C GLY A 250 21.31 12.87 10.37
N PHE A 251 20.61 11.77 10.67
CA PHE A 251 21.15 10.71 11.52
C PHE A 251 22.46 10.14 10.97
N PHE A 252 22.56 9.89 9.66
CA PHE A 252 23.76 9.37 9.03
C PHE A 252 24.96 10.31 9.22
N LYS A 253 24.77 11.62 9.03
CA LYS A 253 25.83 12.62 9.25
C LYS A 253 26.25 12.71 10.71
N GLU A 254 25.29 12.70 11.64
CA GLU A 254 25.57 12.70 13.08
C GLU A 254 26.31 11.43 13.51
N LEU A 255 25.95 10.28 12.96
CA LEU A 255 26.66 9.02 13.22
C LEU A 255 28.12 9.09 12.76
N LEU A 256 28.37 9.58 11.53
CA LEU A 256 29.73 9.78 11.04
C LEU A 256 30.51 10.76 11.93
N HIS A 257 29.87 11.85 12.36
CA HIS A 257 30.45 12.83 13.28
C HIS A 257 30.89 12.20 14.61
N ILE A 258 30.00 11.46 15.28
CA ILE A 258 30.30 10.76 16.55
C ILE A 258 31.47 9.78 16.39
N ILE A 259 31.54 9.06 15.28
CA ILE A 259 32.62 8.12 15.01
C ILE A 259 33.94 8.86 14.70
N GLY A 260 33.89 10.03 14.09
CA GLY A 260 35.06 10.80 13.61
C GLY A 260 35.37 10.59 12.12
N LEU A 261 34.33 10.27 11.34
CA LEU A 261 34.38 10.02 9.91
C LEU A 261 33.65 11.12 9.13
N GLU A 262 33.90 11.20 7.83
CA GLU A 262 33.18 12.04 6.89
C GLU A 262 32.88 11.28 5.60
N GLU A 263 31.77 11.63 4.94
CA GLU A 263 31.49 11.19 3.58
C GLU A 263 32.08 12.20 2.60
N VAL A 264 33.01 11.77 1.76
CA VAL A 264 33.61 12.59 0.70
C VAL A 264 33.30 12.03 -0.68
N LYS A 265 33.27 12.91 -1.67
CA LYS A 265 33.08 12.53 -3.07
C LYS A 265 34.43 12.18 -3.69
N ASP A 266 34.55 10.97 -4.21
CA ASP A 266 35.69 10.49 -4.97
C ASP A 266 35.22 10.08 -6.38
N GLY A 267 35.43 10.99 -7.35
CA GLY A 267 34.90 10.86 -8.70
C GLY A 267 33.37 10.75 -8.73
N SER A 268 32.87 9.62 -9.21
CA SER A 268 31.42 9.31 -9.26
C SER A 268 30.89 8.59 -8.01
N ARG A 269 31.76 8.23 -7.07
CA ARG A 269 31.40 7.49 -5.86
C ARG A 269 31.49 8.38 -4.62
N LYS A 270 30.77 7.98 -3.58
CA LYS A 270 30.91 8.52 -2.23
C LYS A 270 31.68 7.50 -1.42
N ILE A 271 32.71 7.96 -0.71
CA ILE A 271 33.52 7.13 0.18
C ILE A 271 33.43 7.71 1.59
N ILE A 272 33.46 6.82 2.58
CA ILE A 272 33.53 7.19 3.98
C ILE A 272 34.99 7.10 4.40
N GLN A 273 35.54 8.18 4.93
CA GLN A 273 36.93 8.25 5.36
C GLN A 273 37.06 8.89 6.73
N ARG A 274 38.20 8.65 7.39
CA ARG A 274 38.56 9.35 8.61
C ARG A 274 38.84 10.82 8.31
N LEU A 275 38.42 11.70 9.22
CA LEU A 275 38.68 13.13 9.10
C LEU A 275 40.18 13.43 8.90
N PRO A 276 40.53 14.41 8.05
CA PRO A 276 41.91 14.82 7.85
C PRO A 276 42.49 15.31 9.18
N VAL A 277 43.81 15.17 9.35
CA VAL A 277 44.51 15.46 10.62
C VAL A 277 44.10 16.80 11.23
N THR A 278 43.93 17.83 10.41
CA THR A 278 43.57 19.20 10.83
C THR A 278 42.13 19.37 11.32
N LYS A 279 41.24 18.40 11.06
CA LYS A 279 39.82 18.42 11.44
C LYS A 279 39.42 17.28 12.36
N ARG A 280 40.36 16.46 12.82
CA ARG A 280 40.09 15.37 13.75
C ARG A 280 39.51 15.93 15.04
N GLN A 281 38.51 15.24 15.56
CA GLN A 281 37.79 15.62 16.77
C GLN A 281 38.27 14.71 17.89
N PRO A 282 39.01 15.20 18.90
CA PRO A 282 39.64 14.34 19.92
C PRO A 282 38.67 13.46 20.71
N ALA A 283 37.41 13.88 20.82
CA ALA A 283 36.36 13.16 21.53
C ALA A 283 35.58 12.16 20.65
N SER A 284 35.87 12.08 19.35
CA SER A 284 35.23 11.09 18.50
C SER A 284 35.64 9.68 18.89
N LEU A 285 34.81 8.70 18.55
CA LEU A 285 35.04 7.31 18.93
C LEU A 285 36.41 6.79 18.44
N ILE A 286 36.77 7.10 17.19
CA ILE A 286 38.06 6.68 16.60
C ILE A 286 39.23 7.37 17.30
N GLU A 287 39.18 8.69 17.50
CA GLU A 287 40.31 9.41 18.10
C GLU A 287 40.50 9.03 19.56
N ASN A 288 39.40 8.90 20.32
CA ASN A 288 39.45 8.45 21.71
C ASN A 288 40.03 7.03 21.81
N THR A 289 39.58 6.11 20.95
CA THR A 289 40.11 4.74 20.90
C THR A 289 41.61 4.75 20.61
N ILE A 290 42.06 5.52 19.62
CA ILE A 290 43.49 5.62 19.28
C ILE A 290 44.29 6.18 20.45
N ASN A 291 43.82 7.27 21.07
CA ASN A 291 44.49 7.88 22.22
C ASN A 291 44.64 6.89 23.39
N MET A 292 43.60 6.11 23.70
CA MET A 292 43.70 5.08 24.75
C MET A 292 44.71 3.99 24.37
N LEU A 293 44.71 3.52 23.12
CA LEU A 293 45.65 2.48 22.66
C LEU A 293 47.12 2.97 22.70
N GLU A 294 47.35 4.25 22.43
CA GLU A 294 48.65 4.90 22.52
C GLU A 294 49.10 5.08 23.99
N VAL A 295 48.22 5.60 24.86
CA VAL A 295 48.50 5.81 26.28
C VAL A 295 48.76 4.49 27.01
N ASP A 296 47.98 3.45 26.74
CA ASP A 296 48.13 2.15 27.39
C ASP A 296 49.29 1.32 26.81
N GLU A 297 50.03 1.86 25.83
CA GLU A 297 51.12 1.19 25.09
C GLU A 297 50.74 -0.21 24.55
N VAL A 298 49.46 -0.44 24.28
CA VAL A 298 48.96 -1.75 23.86
C VAL A 298 49.10 -1.98 22.36
N LEU A 299 49.44 -0.95 21.58
CA LEU A 299 49.75 -1.10 20.15
C LEU A 299 50.88 -2.11 19.89
N ARG A 300 51.82 -2.29 20.83
CA ARG A 300 52.87 -3.33 20.75
C ARG A 300 52.32 -4.77 20.73
N LYS A 301 51.07 -4.97 21.15
CA LYS A 301 50.38 -6.27 21.14
C LYS A 301 49.69 -6.54 19.80
N VAL A 302 49.59 -5.54 18.92
CA VAL A 302 49.01 -5.71 17.58
C VAL A 302 50.07 -6.33 16.68
N PRO A 303 49.80 -7.48 16.01
CA PRO A 303 50.75 -8.10 15.10
C PRO A 303 51.23 -7.13 14.01
N ALA A 304 52.54 -7.10 13.75
CA ALA A 304 53.17 -6.14 12.83
C ALA A 304 52.53 -6.09 11.43
N LYS A 305 51.99 -7.22 10.95
CA LYS A 305 51.26 -7.31 9.67
C LYS A 305 50.02 -6.41 9.56
N PHE A 306 49.48 -5.94 10.69
CA PHE A 306 48.34 -5.02 10.74
C PHE A 306 48.75 -3.56 10.99
N LEU A 307 50.02 -3.31 11.34
CA LEU A 307 50.56 -1.97 11.59
C LEU A 307 51.20 -1.36 10.33
N ASN A 308 51.57 -2.18 9.35
CA ASN A 308 52.14 -1.74 8.07
C ASN A 308 51.22 -2.14 6.89
N PRO A 309 50.41 -1.22 6.34
CA PRO A 309 49.56 -1.52 5.19
C PRO A 309 50.34 -1.78 3.89
N ASN A 310 51.66 -1.54 3.87
CA ASN A 310 52.55 -1.77 2.73
C ASN A 310 53.45 -3.01 2.88
N SER A 311 53.26 -3.85 3.91
CA SER A 311 54.03 -5.08 4.10
C SER A 311 53.31 -6.32 3.55
N ALA A 312 52.83 -6.22 2.31
CA ALA A 312 52.45 -7.35 1.46
C ALA A 312 53.22 -7.23 0.15
#